data_AF-A0A423VF73-F1
#
_entry.id   AF-A0A423VF73-F1
#
_cell.length_a   1.000
_cell.length_b   1.000
_cell.length_c   1.000
_cell.angle_alpha   90.00
_cell.angle_beta   90.00
_cell.angle_gamma   90.00
#
_symmetry.space_group_name_H-M   'P 1'
#
loop_
_entity.id
_entity.type
_entity.pdbx_description
1 polymer ?
#
loop_
_entity_poly.entity_id
_entity_poly.type
_entity_poly.pdbx_seq_one_letter_code
_entity_poly.pdbx_strand_id
1 'polypeptide(L)'
;MQLSLAASLITLLACAEAHLWSKPAVKLIKPKVNVASNYTWTVTEWDVSCSSSGCFADFNVSAAAWKTSIPAFSASCSAGPEGAAYQRCDVLDDGTVSRLVAARLEASNTTGTGAHLAVSYEFVDPNVDGTYWNYTAFTDVSYKQTASAPSKFSMTPSEIWGVA
;
A
#
# COMPACT_ATOMS: atom_id res chain seq x y z
N MET A 1 34.52 4.79 74.54
CA MET A 1 34.75 3.39 74.95
C MET A 1 33.61 2.54 74.39
N GLN A 2 33.97 1.42 73.75
CA GLN A 2 33.15 0.24 73.37
C GLN A 2 32.15 0.44 72.19
N LEU A 3 32.47 -0.03 70.96
CA LEU A 3 32.41 -1.41 70.39
C LEU A 3 30.98 -1.82 69.98
N SER A 4 30.62 -1.78 68.68
CA SER A 4 30.56 -2.90 67.70
C SER A 4 29.36 -3.85 67.91
N LEU A 5 28.53 -4.31 66.95
CA LEU A 5 28.74 -4.78 65.56
C LEU A 5 27.38 -5.01 64.82
N ALA A 6 27.47 -5.19 63.49
CA ALA A 6 26.58 -5.96 62.57
C ALA A 6 25.24 -5.30 62.13
N ALA A 7 24.73 -5.44 60.90
CA ALA A 7 25.11 -6.22 59.71
C ALA A 7 24.58 -5.55 58.42
N SER A 8 25.20 -5.88 57.29
CA SER A 8 24.83 -5.52 55.92
C SER A 8 23.41 -5.95 55.51
N LEU A 9 22.76 -5.13 54.68
CA LEU A 9 21.78 -5.61 53.70
C LEU A 9 21.95 -4.84 52.38
N ILE A 10 22.54 -5.51 51.39
CA ILE A 10 22.55 -5.08 49.99
C ILE A 10 21.25 -5.59 49.39
N THR A 11 20.32 -4.70 49.04
CA THR A 11 19.21 -5.03 48.15
C THR A 11 19.41 -4.32 46.82
N LEU A 12 19.84 -5.11 45.82
CA LEU A 12 19.72 -4.80 44.40
C LEU A 12 18.24 -4.53 44.07
N LEU A 13 17.88 -3.30 43.71
CA LEU A 13 16.70 -3.11 42.87
C LEU A 13 17.14 -3.12 41.41
N ALA A 14 16.81 -4.24 40.79
CA ALA A 14 16.92 -4.50 39.37
C ALA A 14 16.20 -3.41 38.56
N CYS A 15 16.78 -3.13 37.39
CA CYS A 15 16.23 -2.31 36.34
C CYS A 15 14.75 -2.63 36.12
N ALA A 16 13.91 -1.59 36.14
CA ALA A 16 12.59 -1.65 35.52
C ALA A 16 12.81 -1.86 34.01
N GLU A 17 12.74 -3.10 33.57
CA GLU A 17 12.80 -3.46 32.17
C GLU A 17 11.57 -2.87 31.46
N ALA A 18 11.85 -2.29 30.30
CA ALA A 18 10.93 -1.56 29.45
C ALA A 18 9.78 -2.47 28.95
N HIS A 19 8.69 -2.55 29.69
CA HIS A 19 7.46 -3.22 29.25
C HIS A 19 6.60 -2.37 28.28
N LEU A 20 7.11 -1.26 27.76
CA LEU A 20 6.35 -0.32 26.93
C LEU A 20 6.56 -0.48 25.41
N TRP A 21 7.25 -1.54 24.95
CA TRP A 21 7.52 -1.78 23.53
C TRP A 21 7.06 -3.12 22.96
N SER A 22 6.09 -3.77 23.60
CA SER A 22 5.35 -4.84 22.92
C SER A 22 4.20 -4.23 22.11
N LYS A 23 4.53 -3.56 20.99
CA LYS A 23 3.56 -3.48 19.89
C LYS A 23 3.22 -4.93 19.53
N PRO A 24 1.96 -5.35 19.52
CA PRO A 24 1.63 -6.71 19.09
C PRO A 24 2.26 -6.93 17.73
N ALA A 25 3.01 -8.03 17.58
CA ALA A 25 3.56 -8.43 16.30
C ALA A 25 2.37 -8.64 15.36
N VAL A 26 2.09 -7.61 14.55
CA VAL A 26 1.10 -7.64 13.49
C VAL A 26 1.37 -8.88 12.65
N LYS A 27 0.46 -9.86 12.68
CA LYS A 27 0.64 -11.10 11.95
C LYS A 27 0.40 -10.83 10.49
N LEU A 28 1.48 -10.78 9.69
CA LEU A 28 1.37 -10.71 8.24
C LEU A 28 0.72 -11.99 7.72
N ILE A 29 -0.43 -11.86 7.06
CA ILE A 29 -1.17 -12.94 6.42
C ILE A 29 -0.93 -12.86 4.92
N LYS A 30 -0.54 -13.99 4.32
CA LYS A 30 -0.49 -14.12 2.85
C LYS A 30 -1.87 -14.48 2.34
N PRO A 31 -2.33 -13.90 1.22
CA PRO A 31 -3.62 -14.28 0.64
C PRO A 31 -3.60 -15.74 0.20
N LYS A 32 -4.79 -16.36 0.12
CA LYS A 32 -4.94 -17.63 -0.59
C LYS A 32 -4.53 -17.42 -2.06
N VAL A 33 -3.73 -18.34 -2.59
CA VAL A 33 -2.99 -18.31 -3.88
C VAL A 33 -3.82 -17.90 -5.13
N ASN A 34 -5.16 -17.79 -5.04
CA ASN A 34 -6.05 -17.61 -6.19
C ASN A 34 -6.74 -16.23 -6.30
N VAL A 35 -6.41 -15.24 -5.46
CA VAL A 35 -6.93 -13.87 -5.66
C VAL A 35 -6.14 -13.12 -6.73
N ALA A 36 -4.81 -13.27 -6.71
CA ALA A 36 -3.87 -12.53 -7.55
C ALA A 36 -4.00 -12.80 -9.06
N SER A 37 -4.69 -13.86 -9.50
CA SER A 37 -4.79 -14.17 -10.94
C SER A 37 -6.11 -13.74 -11.58
N ASN A 38 -7.15 -13.43 -10.80
CA ASN A 38 -8.49 -13.18 -11.34
C ASN A 38 -9.12 -11.85 -10.88
N TYR A 39 -8.46 -11.11 -9.99
CA TYR A 39 -8.91 -9.80 -9.55
C TYR A 39 -8.23 -8.70 -10.36
N THR A 40 -8.87 -8.27 -11.44
CA THR A 40 -8.31 -7.27 -12.37
C THR A 40 -8.90 -5.89 -12.09
N TRP A 41 -8.04 -4.88 -12.13
CA TRP A 41 -8.41 -3.47 -12.05
C TRP A 41 -8.36 -2.85 -13.43
N THR A 42 -9.26 -1.91 -13.67
CA THR A 42 -9.32 -1.15 -14.91
C THR A 42 -8.80 0.24 -14.66
N VAL A 43 -7.79 0.65 -15.43
CA VAL A 43 -7.33 2.03 -15.49
C VAL A 43 -7.90 2.69 -16.74
N THR A 44 -8.40 3.91 -16.59
CA THR A 44 -8.97 4.73 -17.66
C THR A 44 -8.46 6.16 -17.55
N GLU A 45 -8.63 6.92 -18.64
CA GLU A 45 -8.23 8.33 -18.68
C GLU A 45 -6.73 8.50 -18.40
N TRP A 46 -5.93 7.49 -18.78
CA TRP A 46 -4.49 7.52 -18.60
C TRP A 46 -3.87 8.67 -19.38
N ASP A 47 -3.34 9.64 -18.64
CA ASP A 47 -2.58 10.75 -19.18
C ASP A 47 -1.24 10.86 -18.46
N VAL A 48 -0.17 10.97 -19.22
CA VAL A 48 1.18 11.08 -18.67
C VAL A 48 1.89 12.23 -19.34
N SER A 49 2.41 13.13 -18.52
CA SER A 49 3.16 14.29 -18.96
C SER A 49 4.54 14.28 -18.31
N CYS A 50 5.57 14.56 -19.11
CA CYS A 50 6.93 14.72 -18.62
C CYS A 50 7.41 16.13 -18.98
N SER A 51 7.97 16.82 -18.00
CA SER A 51 8.56 18.14 -18.18
C SER A 51 9.92 18.20 -17.47
N SER A 52 10.54 19.38 -17.45
CA SER A 52 11.78 19.61 -16.70
C SER A 52 11.64 19.35 -15.19
N SER A 53 10.41 19.36 -14.64
CA SER A 53 10.14 19.07 -13.22
C SER A 53 9.87 17.60 -12.92
N GLY A 54 9.98 16.71 -13.91
CA GLY A 54 9.72 15.28 -13.78
C GLY A 54 8.50 14.79 -14.57
N CYS A 55 8.22 13.49 -14.45
CA CYS A 55 7.06 12.85 -15.06
C CYS A 55 5.93 12.69 -14.04
N PHE A 56 4.70 12.94 -14.50
CA PHE A 56 3.47 12.88 -13.74
C PHE A 56 2.41 12.14 -14.55
N ALA A 57 1.51 11.43 -13.87
CA ALA A 57 0.39 10.74 -14.46
C ALA A 57 -0.91 11.07 -13.74
N ASP A 58 -1.98 11.27 -14.52
CA ASP A 58 -3.35 11.42 -14.05
C ASP A 58 -4.19 10.30 -14.66
N PHE A 59 -5.04 9.67 -13.85
CA PHE A 59 -5.87 8.54 -14.29
C PHE A 59 -6.98 8.21 -13.29
N ASN A 60 -7.97 7.44 -13.75
CA ASN A 60 -8.94 6.79 -12.86
C ASN A 60 -8.68 5.29 -12.81
N VAL A 61 -8.87 4.69 -11.64
CA VAL A 61 -8.73 3.25 -11.41
C VAL A 61 -9.97 2.71 -10.71
N SER A 62 -10.45 1.55 -11.15
CA SER A 62 -11.62 0.90 -10.55
C SER A 62 -11.54 -0.61 -10.61
N ALA A 63 -12.25 -1.25 -9.70
CA ALA A 63 -12.48 -2.69 -9.71
C ALA A 63 -13.85 -3.03 -9.14
N ALA A 64 -14.53 -4.00 -9.74
CA ALA A 64 -15.74 -4.56 -9.17
C ALA A 64 -15.42 -5.32 -7.87
N ALA A 65 -16.43 -5.51 -7.01
CA ALA A 65 -16.28 -6.35 -5.83
C ALA A 65 -15.90 -7.78 -6.27
N TRP A 66 -14.97 -8.40 -5.55
CA TRP A 66 -14.53 -9.76 -5.85
C TRP A 66 -14.91 -10.71 -4.72
N LYS A 67 -15.84 -11.62 -5.04
CA LYS A 67 -16.48 -12.51 -4.06
C LYS A 67 -17.05 -11.68 -2.89
N THR A 68 -17.18 -12.29 -1.71
CA THR A 68 -17.67 -11.62 -0.50
C THR A 68 -16.57 -10.92 0.29
N SER A 69 -15.31 -10.95 -0.17
CA SER A 69 -14.15 -10.59 0.65
C SER A 69 -13.40 -9.34 0.19
N ILE A 70 -13.61 -8.88 -1.04
CA ILE A 70 -12.91 -7.71 -1.58
C ILE A 70 -13.94 -6.69 -2.03
N PRO A 71 -14.06 -5.54 -1.35
CA PRO A 71 -14.98 -4.48 -1.75
C PRO A 71 -14.63 -3.92 -3.12
N ALA A 72 -15.65 -3.49 -3.87
CA ALA A 72 -15.43 -2.67 -5.06
C ALA A 72 -14.73 -1.36 -4.67
N PHE A 73 -14.00 -0.78 -5.62
CA PHE A 73 -13.47 0.57 -5.47
C PHE A 73 -13.48 1.33 -6.80
N SER A 74 -13.55 2.66 -6.71
CA SER A 74 -13.27 3.59 -7.79
C SER A 74 -12.51 4.78 -7.22
N ALA A 75 -11.44 5.23 -7.89
CA ALA A 75 -10.63 6.35 -7.44
C ALA A 75 -10.04 7.15 -8.61
N SER A 76 -9.88 8.46 -8.40
CA SER A 76 -9.09 9.36 -9.25
C SER A 76 -7.72 9.56 -8.64
N CYS A 77 -6.67 9.41 -9.43
CA CYS A 77 -5.29 9.40 -8.98
C CYS A 77 -4.45 10.40 -9.77
N SER A 78 -3.61 11.12 -9.05
CA SER A 78 -2.43 11.79 -9.59
C SER A 78 -1.19 11.14 -8.99
N ALA A 79 -0.23 10.77 -9.84
CA ALA A 79 1.02 10.13 -9.44
C ALA A 79 2.21 10.92 -10.00
N GLY A 80 3.10 11.39 -9.13
CA GLY A 80 4.33 12.04 -9.52
C GLY A 80 4.86 13.03 -8.47
N PRO A 81 6.09 13.55 -8.65
CA PRO A 81 7.00 13.21 -9.74
C PRO A 81 7.46 11.74 -9.67
N GLU A 82 7.87 11.18 -10.79
CA GLU A 82 8.47 9.84 -10.85
C GLU A 82 9.53 9.62 -9.75
N GLY A 83 9.43 8.47 -9.07
CA GLY A 83 10.27 8.14 -7.90
C GLY A 83 9.79 8.72 -6.58
N ALA A 84 8.71 9.52 -6.55
CA ALA A 84 8.09 9.97 -5.31
C ALA A 84 7.41 8.84 -4.54
N ALA A 85 7.12 9.11 -3.26
CA ALA A 85 6.32 8.22 -2.42
C ALA A 85 4.88 8.09 -2.95
N TYR A 86 4.17 7.07 -2.46
CA TYR A 86 2.75 6.89 -2.73
C TYR A 86 1.94 8.15 -2.37
N GLN A 87 1.12 8.59 -3.31
CA GLN A 87 0.17 9.67 -3.15
C GLN A 87 -1.24 9.09 -3.03
N ARG A 88 -2.02 9.66 -2.11
CA ARG A 88 -3.42 9.26 -1.92
C ARG A 88 -4.23 9.66 -3.14
N CYS A 89 -5.05 8.73 -3.63
CA CYS A 89 -6.06 8.98 -4.63
C CYS A 89 -7.38 9.42 -3.99
N ASP A 90 -8.19 10.16 -4.73
CA ASP A 90 -9.54 10.53 -4.33
C ASP A 90 -10.49 9.38 -4.63
N VAL A 91 -11.02 8.75 -3.57
CA VAL A 91 -12.01 7.68 -3.70
C VAL A 91 -13.35 8.28 -4.17
N LEU A 92 -13.86 7.77 -5.28
CA LEU A 92 -15.01 8.33 -6.02
C LEU A 92 -16.34 7.61 -5.75
N ASP A 93 -16.33 6.50 -5.03
CA ASP A 93 -17.51 5.71 -4.74
C ASP A 93 -18.04 5.91 -3.31
N ASP A 94 -19.32 5.63 -3.13
CA ASP A 94 -20.08 5.81 -1.88
C ASP A 94 -20.07 4.57 -0.98
N GLY A 95 -19.21 3.59 -1.27
CA GLY A 95 -19.13 2.35 -0.52
C GLY A 95 -18.84 2.59 0.96
N THR A 96 -19.48 1.80 1.83
CA THR A 96 -19.45 1.97 3.29
C THR A 96 -18.22 1.36 3.98
N VAL A 97 -17.42 0.57 3.26
CA VAL A 97 -16.21 -0.06 3.80
C VAL A 97 -15.07 0.94 3.84
N SER A 98 -14.39 1.06 4.99
CA SER A 98 -13.19 1.89 5.13
C SER A 98 -12.09 1.38 4.19
N ARG A 99 -11.69 2.23 3.24
CA ARG A 99 -10.73 1.92 2.19
C ARG A 99 -9.87 3.12 1.82
N LEU A 100 -8.71 2.85 1.24
CA LEU A 100 -7.78 3.84 0.71
C LEU A 100 -7.18 3.34 -0.60
N VAL A 101 -7.06 4.23 -1.58
CA VAL A 101 -6.31 3.98 -2.81
C VAL A 101 -5.14 4.94 -2.86
N ALA A 102 -3.97 4.46 -3.26
CA ALA A 102 -2.79 5.27 -3.45
C ALA A 102 -2.04 4.83 -4.72
N ALA A 103 -1.32 5.77 -5.33
CA ALA A 103 -0.54 5.50 -6.54
C ALA A 103 0.84 6.14 -6.47
N ARG A 104 1.79 5.58 -7.22
CA ARG A 104 3.08 6.22 -7.52
C ARG A 104 3.57 5.82 -8.90
N LEU A 105 4.40 6.69 -9.47
CA LEU A 105 5.28 6.34 -10.57
C LEU A 105 6.62 5.89 -9.99
N GLU A 106 7.03 4.66 -10.30
CA GLU A 106 8.31 4.14 -9.83
C GLU A 106 9.46 4.85 -10.53
N ALA A 107 10.57 5.05 -9.81
CA ALA A 107 11.78 5.61 -10.40
C ALA A 107 12.31 4.67 -11.48
N SER A 108 12.51 5.18 -12.68
CA SER A 108 13.17 4.46 -13.78
C SER A 108 14.63 4.20 -13.40
N ASN A 109 14.89 2.99 -12.94
CA ASN A 109 16.23 2.46 -12.66
C ASN A 109 16.70 1.49 -13.76
N THR A 110 15.94 1.34 -14.84
CA THR A 110 16.22 0.40 -15.93
C THR A 110 16.07 1.05 -17.29
N THR A 111 16.77 0.50 -18.28
CA THR A 111 16.77 0.88 -19.70
C THR A 111 15.42 0.67 -20.41
N GLY A 112 14.32 0.53 -19.67
CA GLY A 112 12.98 0.29 -20.19
C GLY A 112 12.32 1.59 -20.63
N THR A 113 11.65 1.56 -21.78
CA THR A 113 10.83 2.67 -22.27
C THR A 113 9.41 2.54 -21.70
N GLY A 114 9.00 3.45 -20.80
CA GLY A 114 7.62 3.49 -20.29
C GLY A 114 7.51 4.05 -18.88
N ALA A 115 6.29 4.40 -18.49
CA ALA A 115 5.93 4.74 -17.12
C ALA A 115 5.67 3.45 -16.34
N HIS A 116 6.33 3.33 -15.19
CA HIS A 116 6.16 2.21 -14.26
C HIS A 116 5.15 2.62 -13.18
N LEU A 117 3.91 2.17 -13.32
CA LEU A 117 2.83 2.54 -12.42
C LEU A 117 2.66 1.47 -11.34
N ALA A 118 2.62 1.92 -10.08
CA ALA A 118 2.18 1.12 -8.95
C ALA A 118 0.92 1.73 -8.34
N VAL A 119 -0.12 0.91 -8.17
CA VAL A 119 -1.37 1.29 -7.50
C VAL A 119 -1.60 0.35 -6.32
N SER A 120 -1.91 0.90 -5.17
CA SER A 120 -2.17 0.19 -3.93
C SER A 120 -3.59 0.46 -3.45
N TYR A 121 -4.29 -0.60 -3.07
CA TYR A 121 -5.65 -0.59 -2.54
C TYR A 121 -5.65 -1.26 -1.17
N GLU A 122 -5.96 -0.48 -0.14
CA GLU A 122 -6.10 -0.95 1.24
C GLU A 122 -7.57 -0.91 1.66
N PHE A 123 -8.03 -1.94 2.34
CA PHE A 123 -9.39 -2.00 2.89
C PHE A 123 -9.48 -2.88 4.14
N VAL A 124 -10.46 -2.59 4.99
CA VAL A 124 -10.83 -3.43 6.14
C VAL A 124 -11.62 -4.64 5.64
N ASP A 125 -11.28 -5.86 6.10
CA ASP A 125 -12.00 -7.08 5.73
C ASP A 125 -13.44 -7.01 6.28
N PRO A 126 -14.46 -7.07 5.42
CA PRO A 126 -15.85 -6.97 5.87
C PRO A 126 -16.34 -8.20 6.64
N ASN A 127 -15.59 -9.31 6.63
CA ASN A 127 -15.99 -10.58 7.24
C ASN A 127 -15.19 -10.95 8.49
N VAL A 128 -14.09 -10.22 8.77
CA VAL A 128 -13.18 -10.55 9.88
C VAL A 128 -12.76 -9.27 10.58
N ASP A 129 -13.31 -9.04 11.78
CA ASP A 129 -12.99 -7.88 12.60
C ASP A 129 -11.48 -7.80 12.90
N GLY A 130 -10.95 -6.57 12.88
CA GLY A 130 -9.52 -6.31 13.10
C GLY A 130 -8.61 -6.70 11.94
N THR A 131 -9.15 -7.27 10.85
CA THR A 131 -8.36 -7.63 9.67
C THR A 131 -8.40 -6.52 8.62
N TYR A 132 -7.24 -6.19 8.06
CA TYR A 132 -7.14 -5.34 6.87
C TYR A 132 -6.21 -5.96 5.84
N TRP A 133 -6.42 -5.57 4.58
CA TRP A 133 -5.68 -6.07 3.45
C TRP A 133 -5.12 -4.93 2.61
N ASN A 134 -3.97 -5.16 2.02
CA ASN A 134 -3.39 -4.31 0.99
C ASN A 134 -3.11 -5.15 -0.26
N TYR A 135 -3.58 -4.64 -1.38
CA TYR A 135 -3.36 -5.20 -2.71
C TYR A 135 -2.61 -4.16 -3.51
N THR A 136 -1.48 -4.52 -4.10
CA THR A 136 -0.70 -3.63 -4.95
C THR A 136 -0.50 -4.26 -6.32
N ALA A 137 -0.88 -3.52 -7.34
CA ALA A 137 -0.72 -3.87 -8.74
C ALA A 137 0.37 -3.01 -9.37
N PHE A 138 1.16 -3.63 -10.24
CA PHE A 138 2.24 -2.98 -10.98
C PHE A 138 2.01 -3.18 -12.47
N THR A 139 2.34 -2.18 -13.27
CA THR A 139 2.23 -2.29 -14.73
C THR A 139 3.16 -1.30 -15.42
N ASP A 140 3.66 -1.71 -16.59
CA ASP A 140 4.45 -0.88 -17.47
C ASP A 140 3.57 -0.37 -18.59
N VAL A 141 3.48 0.96 -18.73
CA VAL A 141 2.64 1.61 -19.74
C VAL A 141 3.46 2.61 -20.53
N SER A 142 3.33 2.58 -21.86
CA SER A 142 4.04 3.54 -22.70
C SER A 142 3.69 4.99 -22.34
N TYR A 143 4.70 5.87 -22.31
CA TYR A 143 4.48 7.31 -22.24
C TYR A 143 3.72 7.79 -23.49
N LYS A 144 2.74 8.68 -23.29
CA LYS A 144 1.87 9.25 -24.34
C LYS A 144 2.59 10.11 -25.38
N GLN A 145 3.89 10.36 -25.20
CA GLN A 145 4.78 10.96 -26.20
C GLN A 145 4.84 10.15 -27.51
N THR A 146 4.37 8.89 -27.50
CA THR A 146 4.09 8.12 -28.71
C THR A 146 2.58 8.09 -28.96
N ALA A 147 2.14 8.26 -30.21
CA ALA A 147 0.72 8.30 -30.62
C ALA A 147 -0.08 6.99 -30.37
N SER A 148 0.42 6.10 -29.52
CA SER A 148 -0.06 4.74 -29.29
C SER A 148 -0.22 4.37 -27.80
N ALA A 149 -0.05 5.30 -26.85
CA ALA A 149 -0.31 4.98 -25.45
C ALA A 149 -1.80 4.66 -25.23
N PRO A 150 -2.13 3.56 -24.52
CA PRO A 150 -3.52 3.19 -24.29
C PRO A 150 -4.18 4.19 -23.33
N SER A 151 -5.35 4.71 -23.71
CA SER A 151 -6.20 5.51 -22.80
C SER A 151 -6.88 4.65 -21.72
N LYS A 152 -6.83 3.32 -21.89
CA LYS A 152 -7.42 2.32 -21.00
C LYS A 152 -6.60 1.04 -21.02
N PHE A 153 -6.30 0.50 -19.85
CA PHE A 153 -5.63 -0.79 -19.70
C PHE A 153 -6.08 -1.48 -18.41
N SER A 154 -5.65 -2.72 -18.25
CA SER A 154 -5.95 -3.53 -17.08
C SER A 154 -4.68 -3.84 -16.32
N MET A 155 -4.78 -3.90 -14.99
CA MET A 155 -3.69 -4.33 -14.11
C MET A 155 -4.19 -5.34 -13.09
N THR A 156 -3.31 -6.19 -12.60
CA THR A 156 -3.65 -7.25 -11.65
C THR A 156 -2.72 -7.16 -10.44
N PRO A 157 -3.25 -7.17 -9.20
CA PRO A 157 -2.42 -7.14 -8.00
C PRO A 157 -1.49 -8.35 -7.93
N SER A 158 -0.20 -8.08 -7.70
CA SER A 158 0.83 -9.11 -7.56
C SER A 158 1.47 -9.11 -6.18
N GLU A 159 1.48 -7.96 -5.50
CA GLU A 159 1.90 -7.86 -4.10
C GLU A 159 0.66 -7.71 -3.22
N ILE A 160 0.45 -8.68 -2.33
CA ILE A 160 -0.74 -8.74 -1.49
C ILE A 160 -0.33 -9.20 -0.11
N TRP A 161 -0.76 -8.47 0.90
CA TRP A 161 -0.55 -8.79 2.30
C TRP A 161 -1.75 -8.35 3.13
N GLY A 162 -1.93 -8.99 4.27
CA GLY A 162 -2.96 -8.62 5.24
C GLY A 162 -2.42 -8.66 6.66
N VAL A 163 -3.19 -8.11 7.56
CA VAL A 163 -2.90 -8.01 9.00
C VAL A 163 -4.17 -8.32 9.75
N ALA A 164 -4.08 -9.12 10.80
CA ALA A 164 -5.15 -9.45 11.74
C ALA A 164 -4.62 -9.51 13.17
#